data_AF-A0A0R2TQG8-F1
#
_entry.id   AF-A0A0R2TQG8-F1
#
_cell.length_a   1.000
_cell.length_b   1.000
_cell.length_c   1.000
_cell.angle_alpha   90.00
_cell.angle_beta   90.00
_cell.angle_gamma   90.00
#
_symmetry.space_group_name_H-M   'P 1'
#
loop_
_entity.id
_entity.type
_entity.pdbx_description
1 polymer ?
#
loop_
_entity_poly.entity_id
_entity_poly.type
_entity_poly.pdbx_seq_one_letter_code
_entity_poly.pdbx_strand_id
1 'polypeptide(L)'
;MADFFQTGLGIAVLIAGQSLLVIGFVMISLLFLVYGDRKIWAAVQMRKGPNVVGAFGLLQTVADALKYVVKEIVVPAGADRPVFFLAPLLSFVLAVLAWAVVPFNAGWVLADINVAVLFVFAASSLEVYGVIMGGWASNSKYPFLGSLRSAAQMISYEVSLGLIIIGIILSTGSMNLSAIVEAQRGDYGLFNWYWIPHFPMVFLFFISALAETNRPPFDLPEAESELVAGFMVEYSSTPYLLFMAGE
;
A
#
# COMPACT_ATOMS: atom_id res chain seq x y z
N MET A 1 12.23 5.29 35.95
CA MET A 1 11.61 5.36 34.60
C MET A 1 12.21 4.35 33.63
N ALA A 2 13.54 4.13 33.63
CA ALA A 2 14.17 3.10 32.78
C ALA A 2 13.75 1.65 33.12
N ASP A 3 13.47 1.34 34.38
CA ASP A 3 13.12 -0.03 34.80
C ASP A 3 11.74 -0.50 34.34
N PHE A 4 10.79 0.43 34.14
CA PHE A 4 9.43 0.07 33.69
C PHE A 4 9.44 -0.42 32.25
N PHE A 5 10.20 0.24 31.36
CA PHE A 5 10.30 -0.14 29.95
C PHE A 5 11.05 -1.45 29.71
N GLN A 6 11.73 -2.00 30.72
CA GLN A 6 12.36 -3.33 30.66
C GLN A 6 11.44 -4.46 31.17
N THR A 7 10.29 -4.12 31.78
CA THR A 7 9.28 -5.12 32.12
C THR A 7 8.47 -5.55 30.88
N GLY A 8 7.91 -6.76 30.88
CA GLY A 8 7.11 -7.26 29.75
C GLY A 8 5.94 -6.34 29.37
N LEU A 9 5.31 -5.67 30.36
CA LEU A 9 4.28 -4.66 30.11
C LEU A 9 4.85 -3.37 29.50
N GLY A 10 6.01 -2.91 29.96
CA GLY A 10 6.67 -1.72 29.40
C GLY A 10 7.14 -1.93 27.95
N ILE A 11 7.63 -3.12 27.63
CA ILE A 11 7.99 -3.49 26.25
C ILE A 11 6.73 -3.52 25.37
N ALA A 12 5.64 -4.12 25.84
CA ALA A 12 4.37 -4.16 25.10
C ALA A 12 3.81 -2.75 24.82
N VAL A 13 3.86 -1.85 25.81
CA VAL A 13 3.42 -0.46 25.65
C VAL A 13 4.33 0.29 24.66
N LEU A 14 5.64 0.06 24.70
CA LEU A 14 6.59 0.70 23.79
C LEU A 14 6.37 0.24 22.35
N ILE A 15 6.19 -1.06 22.12
CA ILE A 15 5.86 -1.61 20.80
C ILE A 15 4.54 -1.04 20.29
N ALA A 16 3.49 -1.05 21.13
CA ALA A 16 2.19 -0.49 20.75
C ALA A 16 2.29 1.01 20.39
N GLY A 17 3.07 1.78 21.15
CA GLY A 17 3.35 3.18 20.86
C GLY A 17 4.07 3.36 19.52
N GLN A 18 5.11 2.57 19.25
CA GLN A 18 5.83 2.60 17.98
C GLN A 18 4.94 2.19 16.80
N SER A 19 4.13 1.15 16.94
CA SER A 19 3.16 0.72 15.91
C SER A 19 2.14 1.82 15.61
N LEU A 20 1.60 2.47 16.64
CA LEU A 20 0.67 3.59 16.46
C LEU A 20 1.32 4.79 15.76
N LEU A 21 2.60 5.06 16.02
CA LEU A 21 3.34 6.11 15.32
C LEU A 21 3.52 5.79 13.84
N VAL A 22 3.87 4.54 13.49
CA VAL A 22 3.99 4.10 12.09
C VAL A 22 2.63 4.19 11.38
N ILE A 23 1.57 3.67 11.99
CA ILE A 23 0.21 3.76 11.44
C ILE A 23 -0.20 5.23 11.26
N GLY A 24 0.04 6.07 12.28
CA GLY A 24 -0.25 7.50 12.21
C GLY A 24 0.51 8.18 11.06
N PHE A 25 1.79 7.85 10.88
CA PHE A 25 2.59 8.35 9.78
C PHE A 25 2.03 7.93 8.41
N VAL A 26 1.70 6.64 8.24
CA VAL A 26 1.13 6.11 6.98
C VAL A 26 -0.23 6.74 6.68
N MET A 27 -1.11 6.88 7.68
CA MET A 27 -2.42 7.50 7.46
C MET A 27 -2.32 8.99 7.13
N ILE A 28 -1.39 9.72 7.75
CA ILE A 28 -1.16 11.13 7.44
C ILE A 28 -0.53 11.29 6.06
N SER A 29 0.43 10.43 5.69
CA SER A 29 1.03 10.48 4.35
C SER A 29 -0.02 10.21 3.28
N LEU A 30 -0.93 9.25 3.50
CA LEU A 30 -2.06 8.98 2.61
C LEU A 30 -2.97 10.20 2.38
N LEU A 31 -3.30 10.95 3.44
CA LEU A 31 -4.10 12.18 3.32
C LEU A 31 -3.43 13.22 2.41
N PHE A 32 -2.10 13.32 2.44
CA PHE A 32 -1.34 14.22 1.57
C PHE A 32 -1.14 13.66 0.18
N LEU A 33 -0.97 12.34 0.02
CA LEU A 33 -0.85 11.67 -1.28
C LEU A 33 -2.12 11.86 -2.11
N VAL A 34 -3.30 11.59 -1.55
CA VAL A 34 -4.59 11.78 -2.25
C VAL A 34 -4.82 13.26 -2.60
N TYR A 35 -4.43 14.18 -1.71
CA TYR A 35 -4.49 15.61 -1.99
C TYR A 35 -3.53 16.01 -3.13
N GLY A 36 -2.31 15.48 -3.08
CA GLY A 36 -1.26 15.69 -4.07
C GLY A 36 -1.70 15.20 -5.45
N ASP A 37 -2.21 13.96 -5.53
CA ASP A 37 -2.69 13.34 -6.76
C ASP A 37 -3.74 14.24 -7.46
N ARG A 38 -4.77 14.67 -6.73
CA ARG A 38 -5.79 15.59 -7.28
C ARG A 38 -5.23 16.93 -7.74
N LYS A 39 -4.24 17.48 -7.02
CA LYS A 39 -3.69 18.80 -7.33
C LYS A 39 -2.70 18.75 -8.49
N ILE A 40 -1.88 17.71 -8.56
CA ILE A 40 -0.91 17.46 -9.62
C ILE A 40 -1.66 17.19 -10.93
N TRP A 41 -2.63 16.26 -10.95
CA TRP A 41 -3.39 15.97 -12.17
C TRP A 41 -4.24 17.14 -12.64
N ALA A 42 -4.83 17.91 -11.71
CA ALA A 42 -5.52 19.14 -12.07
C ALA A 42 -4.57 20.15 -12.74
N ALA A 43 -3.36 20.32 -12.21
CA ALA A 43 -2.36 21.22 -12.79
C ALA A 43 -1.90 20.76 -14.18
N VAL A 44 -1.67 19.46 -14.37
CA VAL A 44 -1.36 18.87 -15.69
C VAL A 44 -2.49 19.16 -16.70
N GLN A 45 -3.74 19.09 -16.26
CA GLN A 45 -4.93 19.42 -17.06
C GLN A 45 -5.22 20.93 -17.16
N MET A 46 -4.32 21.79 -16.68
CA MET A 46 -4.49 23.26 -16.62
C MET A 46 -5.78 23.72 -15.92
N ARG A 47 -6.24 22.98 -14.91
CA ARG A 47 -7.36 23.36 -14.03
C ARG A 47 -6.91 23.44 -12.58
N LYS A 48 -7.68 24.16 -11.75
CA LYS A 48 -7.42 24.21 -10.31
C LYS A 48 -7.97 22.94 -9.66
N GLY A 49 -7.14 22.28 -8.85
CA GLY A 49 -7.57 21.17 -7.98
C GLY A 49 -8.46 21.67 -6.82
N PRO A 50 -8.66 20.85 -5.78
CA PRO A 50 -9.44 21.25 -4.60
C PRO A 50 -8.94 22.59 -4.02
N ASN A 51 -9.83 23.59 -3.93
CA ASN A 51 -9.46 24.94 -3.49
C ASN A 51 -10.48 25.59 -2.54
N VAL A 52 -11.51 24.85 -2.12
CA VAL A 52 -12.63 25.38 -1.33
C VAL A 52 -12.55 24.94 0.14
N VAL A 53 -12.28 23.65 0.40
CA VAL A 53 -12.30 23.10 1.77
C VAL A 53 -10.95 23.35 2.46
N GLY A 54 -10.91 24.37 3.32
CA GLY A 54 -9.70 24.80 4.04
C GLY A 54 -8.75 25.64 3.20
N ALA A 55 -7.61 26.05 3.79
CA ALA A 55 -6.60 26.81 3.08
C ALA A 55 -5.99 25.96 1.95
N PHE A 56 -6.09 26.45 0.70
CA PHE A 56 -5.64 25.74 -0.51
C PHE A 56 -6.21 24.33 -0.75
N GLY A 57 -7.32 23.97 -0.10
CA GLY A 57 -7.91 22.63 -0.21
C GLY A 57 -7.31 21.56 0.71
N LEU A 58 -6.46 21.92 1.66
CA LEU A 58 -5.76 20.96 2.54
C LEU A 58 -6.72 20.09 3.38
N LEU A 59 -7.90 20.61 3.72
CA LEU A 59 -8.88 19.87 4.53
C LEU A 59 -9.80 18.98 3.67
N GLN A 60 -9.63 18.96 2.34
CA GLN A 60 -10.48 18.20 1.44
C GLN A 60 -10.40 16.69 1.72
N THR A 61 -9.20 16.14 1.87
CA THR A 61 -9.02 14.69 2.08
C THR A 61 -9.56 14.23 3.42
N VAL A 62 -9.45 15.07 4.46
CA VAL A 62 -10.08 14.84 5.76
C VAL A 62 -11.60 14.87 5.65
N ALA A 63 -12.17 15.81 4.89
CA ALA A 63 -13.61 15.88 4.66
C ALA A 63 -14.13 14.66 3.89
N ASP A 64 -13.37 14.16 2.91
CA ASP A 64 -13.74 12.96 2.16
C ASP A 64 -13.68 11.70 3.04
N ALA A 65 -12.63 11.54 3.85
CA ALA A 65 -12.54 10.45 4.82
C ALA A 65 -13.72 10.47 5.80
N LEU A 66 -14.05 11.66 6.35
CA LEU A 66 -15.19 11.82 7.25
C LEU A 66 -16.51 11.48 6.55
N LYS A 67 -16.68 11.88 5.29
CA LYS A 67 -17.86 11.52 4.48
C LYS A 67 -18.00 10.00 4.36
N TYR A 68 -16.92 9.26 4.10
CA TYR A 68 -16.98 7.80 4.00
C TYR A 68 -17.28 7.12 5.35
N VAL A 69 -16.95 7.73 6.48
CA VAL A 69 -17.28 7.22 7.82
C VAL A 69 -18.76 7.44 8.17
N VAL A 70 -19.32 8.60 7.77
CA VAL A 70 -20.71 8.97 8.10
C VAL A 70 -21.74 8.34 7.15
N LYS A 71 -21.31 7.96 5.95
CA LYS A 71 -22.19 7.38 4.94
C LYS A 71 -22.66 5.98 5.38
N GLU A 72 -23.85 5.59 4.93
CA GLU A 72 -24.42 4.27 5.23
C GLU A 72 -23.71 3.16 4.45
N ILE A 73 -23.46 2.05 5.13
CA ILE A 73 -22.93 0.83 4.52
C ILE A 73 -24.10 0.05 3.93
N VAL A 74 -24.18 0.04 2.60
CA VAL A 74 -25.10 -0.80 1.83
C VAL A 74 -24.39 -2.11 1.49
N VAL A 75 -25.00 -3.23 1.87
CA VAL A 75 -24.51 -4.58 1.56
C VAL A 75 -25.49 -5.24 0.58
N PRO A 76 -25.03 -5.75 -0.58
CA PRO A 76 -25.89 -6.44 -1.54
C PRO A 76 -26.60 -7.65 -0.93
N ALA A 77 -27.86 -7.89 -1.31
CA ALA A 77 -28.66 -8.98 -0.73
C ALA A 77 -28.11 -10.39 -1.02
N GLY A 78 -27.41 -10.55 -2.15
CA GLY A 78 -26.79 -11.82 -2.54
C GLY A 78 -25.35 -12.01 -2.05
N ALA A 79 -24.76 -11.05 -1.34
CA ALA A 79 -23.36 -11.09 -0.94
C ALA A 79 -23.10 -12.03 0.25
N ASP A 80 -21.94 -12.68 0.25
CA ASP A 80 -21.45 -13.42 1.42
C ASP A 80 -20.92 -12.43 2.46
N ARG A 81 -21.71 -12.17 3.51
CA ARG A 81 -21.43 -11.11 4.50
C ARG A 81 -20.08 -11.27 5.21
N PRO A 82 -19.70 -12.44 5.76
CA PRO A 82 -18.37 -12.63 6.35
C PRO A 82 -17.23 -12.25 5.41
N VAL A 83 -17.25 -12.75 4.18
CA VAL A 83 -16.14 -12.54 3.23
C VAL A 83 -16.14 -11.10 2.71
N PHE A 84 -17.32 -10.50 2.52
CA PHE A 84 -17.47 -9.12 2.09
C PHE A 84 -16.82 -8.13 3.06
N PHE A 85 -16.92 -8.34 4.37
CA PHE A 85 -16.24 -7.46 5.33
C PHE A 85 -14.77 -7.82 5.57
N LEU A 86 -14.43 -9.12 5.47
CA LEU A 86 -13.06 -9.59 5.68
C LEU A 86 -12.13 -9.15 4.56
N ALA A 87 -12.59 -9.10 3.31
CA ALA A 87 -11.76 -8.76 2.16
C ALA A 87 -11.12 -7.36 2.24
N PRO A 88 -11.88 -6.25 2.41
CA PRO A 88 -11.28 -4.92 2.57
C PRO A 88 -10.41 -4.80 3.82
N LEU A 89 -10.78 -5.49 4.92
CA LEU A 89 -9.97 -5.49 6.13
C LEU A 89 -8.61 -6.16 5.89
N LEU A 90 -8.61 -7.28 5.17
CA LEU A 90 -7.39 -8.03 4.87
C LEU A 90 -6.45 -7.20 3.99
N SER A 91 -6.95 -6.57 2.92
CA SER A 91 -6.13 -5.70 2.06
C SER A 91 -5.49 -4.56 2.86
N PHE A 92 -6.28 -3.82 3.66
CA PHE A 92 -5.75 -2.73 4.47
C PHE A 92 -4.73 -3.19 5.53
N VAL A 93 -5.04 -4.28 6.26
CA VAL A 93 -4.16 -4.77 7.32
C VAL A 93 -2.84 -5.27 6.74
N LEU A 94 -2.85 -5.97 5.60
CA LEU A 94 -1.62 -6.46 4.96
C LEU A 94 -0.74 -5.31 4.46
N ALA A 95 -1.34 -4.29 3.84
CA ALA A 95 -0.62 -3.10 3.41
C ALA A 95 0.06 -2.40 4.60
N VAL A 96 -0.65 -2.20 5.72
CA VAL A 96 -0.08 -1.62 6.95
C VAL A 96 0.98 -2.52 7.59
N LEU A 97 0.80 -3.84 7.55
CA LEU A 97 1.78 -4.79 8.09
C LEU A 97 3.10 -4.76 7.33
N ALA A 98 3.08 -4.55 6.01
CA ALA A 98 4.30 -4.45 5.20
C ALA A 98 5.22 -3.30 5.67
N TRP A 99 4.65 -2.23 6.25
CA TRP A 99 5.43 -1.11 6.82
C TRP A 99 6.19 -1.45 8.10
N ALA A 100 5.91 -2.58 8.76
CA ALA A 100 6.56 -2.95 10.01
C ALA A 100 8.08 -3.19 9.86
N VAL A 101 8.54 -3.59 8.67
CA VAL A 101 9.94 -3.91 8.41
C VAL A 101 10.72 -2.78 7.75
N VAL A 102 10.06 -1.67 7.42
CA VAL A 102 10.69 -0.54 6.70
C VAL A 102 11.56 0.27 7.67
N PRO A 103 12.88 0.42 7.42
CA PRO A 103 13.75 1.22 8.26
C PRO A 103 13.64 2.71 7.91
N PHE A 104 13.39 3.56 8.91
CA PHE A 104 13.33 5.03 8.72
C PHE A 104 14.68 5.72 8.99
N ASN A 105 15.48 5.14 9.89
CA ASN A 105 16.81 5.62 10.25
C ASN A 105 17.60 4.47 10.92
N ALA A 106 18.88 4.69 11.21
CA ALA A 106 19.72 3.75 11.97
C ALA A 106 19.05 3.40 13.31
N GLY A 107 18.71 2.12 13.49
CA GLY A 107 18.02 1.61 14.67
C GLY A 107 16.54 2.02 14.79
N TRP A 108 15.97 2.70 13.80
CA TRP A 108 14.56 3.11 13.76
C TRP A 108 13.81 2.21 12.76
N VAL A 109 13.51 1.00 13.23
CA VAL A 109 12.69 0.00 12.54
C VAL A 109 11.80 -0.67 13.58
N LEU A 110 10.53 -0.93 13.25
CA LEU A 110 9.60 -1.54 14.21
C LEU A 110 9.95 -3.01 14.45
N ALA A 111 10.21 -3.77 13.37
CA ALA A 111 10.66 -5.14 13.44
C ALA A 111 11.87 -5.35 12.52
N ASP A 112 13.05 -5.49 13.11
CA ASP A 112 14.28 -5.83 12.38
C ASP A 112 14.36 -7.34 12.14
N ILE A 113 13.91 -7.79 10.97
CA ILE A 113 13.82 -9.21 10.62
C ILE A 113 14.88 -9.54 9.55
N ASN A 114 15.62 -10.64 9.75
CA ASN A 114 16.64 -11.11 8.80
C ASN A 114 16.08 -11.40 7.39
N VAL A 115 14.80 -11.74 7.29
CA VAL A 115 14.08 -12.08 6.06
C VAL A 115 13.02 -11.03 5.71
N ALA A 116 13.31 -9.75 6.00
CA ALA A 116 12.39 -8.62 5.78
C ALA A 116 11.86 -8.55 4.34
N VAL A 117 12.71 -8.76 3.33
CA VAL A 117 12.27 -8.74 1.92
C VAL A 117 11.23 -9.84 1.63
N LEU A 118 11.44 -11.06 2.12
CA LEU A 118 10.49 -12.16 1.94
C LEU A 118 9.18 -11.91 2.70
N PHE A 119 9.24 -11.22 3.84
CA PHE A 119 8.05 -10.80 4.57
C PHE A 119 7.19 -9.83 3.75
N VAL A 120 7.81 -8.85 3.07
CA VAL A 120 7.08 -7.92 2.18
C VAL A 120 6.43 -8.66 1.02
N PHE A 121 7.15 -9.57 0.36
CA PHE A 121 6.57 -10.40 -0.70
C PHE A 121 5.42 -11.28 -0.19
N ALA A 122 5.57 -11.89 0.99
CA ALA A 122 4.50 -12.69 1.56
C ALA A 122 3.26 -11.83 1.87
N ALA A 123 3.44 -10.58 2.32
CA ALA A 123 2.33 -9.66 2.53
C ALA A 123 1.64 -9.26 1.21
N SER A 124 2.42 -8.94 0.16
CA SER A 124 1.87 -8.61 -1.17
C SER A 124 1.12 -9.80 -1.80
N SER A 125 1.72 -11.00 -1.79
CA SER A 125 1.06 -12.23 -2.23
C SER A 125 -0.27 -12.49 -1.50
N LEU A 126 -0.34 -12.16 -0.21
CA LEU A 126 -1.57 -12.31 0.57
C LEU A 126 -2.64 -11.28 0.20
N GLU A 127 -2.24 -10.09 -0.25
CA GLU A 127 -3.16 -9.03 -0.68
C GLU A 127 -3.98 -9.43 -1.90
N VAL A 128 -3.38 -10.21 -2.81
CA VAL A 128 -4.07 -10.80 -3.97
C VAL A 128 -5.32 -11.60 -3.54
N TYR A 129 -5.27 -12.30 -2.40
CA TYR A 129 -6.44 -12.98 -1.86
C TYR A 129 -7.52 -12.00 -1.41
N GLY A 130 -7.15 -10.85 -0.86
CA GLY A 130 -8.08 -9.76 -0.52
C GLY A 130 -8.87 -9.29 -1.74
N VAL A 131 -8.19 -9.10 -2.87
CA VAL A 131 -8.83 -8.70 -4.14
C VAL A 131 -9.77 -9.77 -4.68
N ILE A 132 -9.36 -11.04 -4.69
CA ILE A 132 -10.20 -12.16 -5.17
C ILE A 132 -11.43 -12.34 -4.28
N MET A 133 -11.25 -12.33 -2.95
CA MET A 133 -12.36 -12.40 -2.00
C MET A 133 -13.31 -11.21 -2.17
N GLY A 134 -12.76 -10.02 -2.42
CA GLY A 134 -13.54 -8.80 -2.65
C GLY A 134 -14.52 -8.92 -3.81
N GLY A 135 -14.03 -9.39 -4.97
CA GLY A 135 -14.85 -9.58 -6.16
C GLY A 135 -15.81 -10.77 -6.06
N TRP A 136 -15.40 -11.87 -5.41
CA TRP A 136 -16.25 -13.05 -5.22
C TRP A 136 -17.40 -12.82 -4.23
N ALA A 137 -17.12 -12.15 -3.11
CA ALA A 137 -18.12 -11.89 -2.06
C ALA A 137 -19.28 -11.01 -2.54
N SER A 138 -19.03 -10.17 -3.55
CA SER A 138 -20.01 -9.28 -4.16
C SER A 138 -21.13 -10.02 -4.94
N ASN A 139 -20.95 -11.31 -5.23
CA ASN A 139 -21.91 -12.18 -5.93
C ASN A 139 -22.51 -11.57 -7.21
N SER A 140 -21.66 -10.90 -8.00
CA SER A 140 -22.00 -10.31 -9.29
C SER A 140 -20.95 -10.66 -10.33
N LYS A 141 -21.36 -10.84 -11.58
CA LYS A 141 -20.49 -11.35 -12.66
C LYS A 141 -19.36 -10.37 -13.01
N TYR A 142 -19.64 -9.07 -13.05
CA TYR A 142 -18.66 -8.06 -13.46
C TYR A 142 -17.57 -7.82 -12.40
N PRO A 143 -17.89 -7.63 -11.10
CA PRO A 143 -16.88 -7.52 -10.06
C PRO A 143 -15.98 -8.76 -9.94
N PHE A 144 -16.55 -9.95 -10.13
CA PHE A 144 -15.78 -11.20 -10.12
C PHE A 144 -14.79 -11.30 -11.30
N LEU A 145 -15.21 -10.91 -12.51
CA LEU A 145 -14.29 -10.83 -13.65
C LEU A 145 -13.21 -9.75 -13.45
N GLY A 146 -13.58 -8.62 -12.83
CA GLY A 146 -12.64 -7.56 -12.46
C GLY A 146 -11.57 -8.03 -11.47
N SER A 147 -11.96 -8.72 -10.40
CA SER A 147 -11.00 -9.27 -9.42
C SER A 147 -10.05 -10.29 -10.04
N LEU A 148 -10.54 -11.17 -10.93
CA LEU A 148 -9.68 -12.15 -11.59
C LEU A 148 -8.66 -11.49 -12.52
N ARG A 149 -9.04 -10.42 -13.21
CA ARG A 149 -8.12 -9.65 -14.06
C ARG A 149 -7.06 -8.92 -13.26
N SER A 150 -7.45 -8.23 -12.19
CA SER A 150 -6.51 -7.57 -11.27
C SER A 150 -5.58 -8.58 -10.61
N ALA A 151 -6.11 -9.70 -10.10
CA ALA A 151 -5.29 -10.75 -9.49
C ALA A 151 -4.26 -11.34 -10.47
N ALA A 152 -4.67 -11.63 -11.71
CA ALA A 152 -3.76 -12.14 -12.72
C ALA A 152 -2.65 -11.13 -13.06
N GLN A 153 -2.97 -9.83 -13.09
CA GLN A 153 -1.99 -8.77 -13.28
C GLN A 153 -1.02 -8.70 -12.11
N MET A 154 -1.50 -8.56 -10.88
CA MET A 154 -0.66 -8.47 -9.67
C MET A 154 0.30 -9.65 -9.56
N ILE A 155 -0.19 -10.89 -9.70
CA ILE A 155 0.67 -12.09 -9.64
C ILE A 155 1.76 -12.07 -10.72
N SER A 156 1.42 -11.62 -11.94
CA SER A 156 2.38 -11.59 -13.05
C SER A 156 3.53 -10.60 -12.79
N TYR A 157 3.23 -9.44 -12.21
CA TYR A 157 4.23 -8.41 -11.92
C TYR A 157 4.97 -8.65 -10.60
N GLU A 158 4.39 -9.40 -9.67
CA GLU A 158 5.07 -9.84 -8.44
C GLU A 158 6.28 -10.74 -8.75
N VAL A 159 6.15 -11.67 -9.70
CA VAL A 159 7.27 -12.50 -10.15
C VAL A 159 8.39 -11.63 -10.76
N SER A 160 8.02 -10.59 -11.52
CA SER A 160 8.99 -9.64 -12.07
C SER A 160 9.75 -8.89 -10.97
N LEU A 161 9.03 -8.36 -9.97
CA LEU A 161 9.63 -7.69 -8.81
C LEU A 161 10.54 -8.62 -8.00
N GLY A 162 10.11 -9.87 -7.81
CA GLY A 162 10.91 -10.92 -7.17
C GLY A 162 12.27 -11.10 -7.85
N LEU A 163 12.28 -11.24 -9.17
CA LEU A 163 13.52 -11.41 -9.94
C LEU A 163 14.43 -10.17 -9.87
N ILE A 164 13.86 -8.96 -9.87
CA ILE A 164 14.62 -7.72 -9.77
C ILE A 164 15.27 -7.57 -8.39
N ILE A 165 14.50 -7.86 -7.33
CA ILE A 165 14.99 -7.76 -5.95
C ILE A 165 16.07 -8.80 -5.64
N ILE A 166 16.02 -9.99 -6.27
CA ILE A 166 17.11 -10.97 -6.15
C ILE A 166 18.47 -10.37 -6.57
N GLY A 167 18.52 -9.51 -7.61
CA GLY A 167 19.75 -8.83 -8.00
C GLY A 167 20.34 -7.94 -6.90
N ILE A 168 19.47 -7.27 -6.14
CA ILE A 168 19.86 -6.43 -4.98
C ILE A 168 20.32 -7.32 -3.81
N ILE A 169 19.63 -8.44 -3.56
CA ILE A 169 20.03 -9.39 -2.51
C ILE A 169 21.42 -9.97 -2.81
N LEU A 170 21.72 -10.32 -4.07
CA LEU A 170 23.03 -10.83 -4.46
C LEU A 170 24.15 -9.81 -4.25
N SER A 171 23.87 -8.52 -4.51
CA SER A 171 24.85 -7.44 -4.32
C SER A 171 25.10 -7.11 -2.86
N THR A 172 24.12 -7.32 -1.99
CA THR A 172 24.18 -6.98 -0.55
C THR A 172 24.63 -8.17 0.31
N GLY A 173 24.29 -9.39 -0.09
CA GLY A 173 24.52 -10.61 0.68
C GLY A 173 23.55 -10.81 1.86
N SER A 174 22.47 -10.01 1.96
CA SER A 174 21.49 -10.09 3.05
C SER A 174 20.07 -9.81 2.55
N MET A 175 19.07 -10.36 3.23
CA MET A 175 17.64 -10.11 2.98
C MET A 175 17.02 -9.11 3.97
N ASN A 176 17.83 -8.56 4.87
CA ASN A 176 17.41 -7.54 5.82
C ASN A 176 17.46 -6.14 5.16
N LEU A 177 16.34 -5.40 5.19
CA LEU A 177 16.24 -4.06 4.60
C LEU A 177 17.25 -3.07 5.22
N SER A 178 17.51 -3.14 6.53
CA SER A 178 18.50 -2.29 7.21
C SER A 178 19.91 -2.55 6.69
N ALA A 179 20.25 -3.82 6.45
CA ALA A 179 21.54 -4.20 5.89
C ALA A 179 21.69 -3.77 4.42
N ILE A 180 20.59 -3.82 3.65
CA ILE A 180 20.57 -3.34 2.25
C ILE A 180 20.82 -1.82 2.20
N VAL A 181 20.21 -1.05 3.10
CA VAL A 181 20.44 0.42 3.19
C VAL A 181 21.87 0.72 3.64
N GLU A 182 22.39 0.00 4.64
CA GLU A 182 23.78 0.20 5.11
C GLU A 182 24.81 -0.20 4.05
N ALA A 183 24.54 -1.22 3.23
CA ALA A 183 25.41 -1.62 2.12
C ALA A 183 25.53 -0.54 1.03
N GLN A 184 24.58 0.41 0.97
CA GLN A 184 24.63 1.56 0.07
C GLN A 184 25.38 2.76 0.67
N ARG A 185 25.89 2.64 1.90
CA ARG A 185 26.68 3.69 2.55
C ARG A 185 28.07 3.81 1.91
N GLY A 186 28.45 5.01 1.51
CA GLY A 186 29.77 5.28 0.96
C GLY A 186 30.10 6.76 0.84
N ASP A 187 31.38 7.06 0.69
CA ASP A 187 31.92 8.43 0.71
C ASP A 187 31.46 9.28 -0.47
N TYR A 188 31.04 8.65 -1.56
CA TYR A 188 30.54 9.30 -2.78
C TYR A 188 29.04 9.66 -2.72
N GLY A 189 28.39 9.49 -1.56
CA GLY A 189 26.98 9.85 -1.35
C GLY A 189 26.05 9.19 -2.37
N LEU A 190 25.32 10.00 -3.15
CA LEU A 190 24.34 9.56 -4.16
C LEU A 190 24.92 8.59 -5.21
N PHE A 191 26.22 8.65 -5.49
CA PHE A 191 26.85 7.80 -6.52
C PHE A 191 27.10 6.37 -6.04
N ASN A 192 27.01 6.10 -4.74
CA ASN A 192 27.20 4.76 -4.18
C ASN A 192 25.90 3.94 -4.13
N TRP A 193 24.77 4.59 -4.37
CA TRP A 193 23.46 3.94 -4.27
C TRP A 193 23.24 2.97 -5.43
N TYR A 194 22.43 1.93 -5.18
CA TYR A 194 22.21 0.88 -6.18
C TYR A 194 21.50 1.32 -7.45
N TRP A 195 20.94 2.52 -7.51
CA TRP A 195 20.37 3.03 -8.75
C TRP A 195 21.38 3.16 -9.89
N ILE A 196 22.69 3.34 -9.62
CA ILE A 196 23.71 3.39 -10.69
C ILE A 196 24.11 1.99 -11.16
N PRO A 197 24.60 1.07 -10.30
CA PRO A 197 24.99 -0.26 -10.76
C PRO A 197 23.81 -1.07 -11.30
N HIS A 198 22.60 -0.82 -10.78
CA HIS A 198 21.37 -1.50 -11.19
C HIS A 198 20.45 -0.61 -12.03
N PHE A 199 21.01 0.34 -12.80
CA PHE A 199 20.22 1.35 -13.51
C PHE A 199 19.06 0.81 -14.36
N PRO A 200 19.22 -0.24 -15.20
CA PRO A 200 18.08 -0.80 -15.95
C PRO A 200 17.01 -1.41 -15.04
N MET A 201 17.43 -2.02 -13.93
CA MET A 201 16.53 -2.65 -12.97
C MET A 201 15.68 -1.63 -12.22
N VAL A 202 16.14 -0.39 -12.03
CA VAL A 202 15.32 0.67 -11.42
C VAL A 202 14.06 0.94 -12.25
N PHE A 203 14.19 1.02 -13.58
CA PHE A 203 13.03 1.24 -14.45
C PHE A 203 12.10 0.05 -14.46
N LEU A 204 12.64 -1.16 -14.53
CA LEU A 204 11.82 -2.37 -14.48
C LEU A 204 11.10 -2.49 -13.14
N PHE A 205 11.77 -2.16 -12.03
CA PHE A 205 11.18 -2.16 -10.70
C PHE A 205 10.04 -1.15 -10.62
N PHE A 206 10.26 0.08 -11.09
CA PHE A 206 9.24 1.13 -11.09
C PHE A 206 8.02 0.76 -11.94
N ILE A 207 8.23 0.21 -13.14
CA ILE A 207 7.15 -0.23 -14.04
C ILE A 207 6.37 -1.39 -13.40
N SER A 208 7.07 -2.38 -12.85
CA SER A 208 6.41 -3.54 -12.21
C SER A 208 5.68 -3.14 -10.94
N ALA A 209 6.21 -2.22 -10.13
CA ALA A 209 5.54 -1.69 -8.95
C ALA A 209 4.27 -0.89 -9.31
N LEU A 210 4.33 -0.04 -10.35
CA LEU A 210 3.13 0.65 -10.88
C LEU A 210 2.05 -0.33 -11.34
N ALA A 211 2.46 -1.42 -11.99
CA ALA A 211 1.54 -2.44 -12.49
C ALA A 211 0.97 -3.34 -11.39
N GLU A 212 1.74 -3.61 -10.34
CA GLU A 212 1.27 -4.31 -9.14
C GLU A 212 0.20 -3.50 -8.40
N THR A 213 0.41 -2.19 -8.21
CA THR A 213 -0.57 -1.31 -7.53
C THR A 213 -1.72 -0.85 -8.44
N ASN A 214 -1.90 -1.45 -9.63
CA ASN A 214 -2.94 -1.09 -10.61
C ASN A 214 -3.02 0.41 -10.97
N ARG A 215 -1.92 1.16 -10.86
CA ARG A 215 -1.91 2.60 -11.15
C ARG A 215 -1.73 2.87 -12.66
N PRO A 216 -2.24 4.00 -13.17
CA PRO A 216 -2.05 4.36 -14.57
C PRO A 216 -0.55 4.35 -14.95
N PRO A 217 -0.17 3.70 -16.07
CA PRO A 217 -0.99 3.26 -17.20
C PRO A 217 -1.56 1.82 -17.12
N PHE A 218 -1.36 1.10 -16.02
CA PHE A 218 -1.74 -0.31 -15.87
C PHE A 218 -3.01 -0.47 -15.01
N ASP A 219 -4.02 0.36 -15.27
CA ASP A 219 -5.27 0.45 -14.50
C ASP A 219 -6.45 -0.29 -15.16
N LEU A 220 -6.18 -1.25 -16.07
CA LEU A 220 -7.21 -2.00 -16.81
C LEU A 220 -8.34 -2.60 -15.94
N PRO A 221 -8.09 -3.10 -14.71
CA PRO A 221 -9.16 -3.62 -13.86
C PRO A 221 -10.05 -2.55 -13.23
N GLU A 222 -9.55 -1.32 -13.06
CA GLU A 222 -10.22 -0.22 -12.36
C GLU A 222 -10.70 0.90 -13.28
N ALA A 223 -10.19 0.93 -14.52
CA ALA A 223 -10.49 1.96 -15.49
C ALA A 223 -12.01 2.13 -15.67
N GLU A 224 -12.45 3.39 -15.58
CA GLU A 224 -13.86 3.79 -15.68
C GLU A 224 -14.52 3.28 -16.97
N SER A 225 -13.72 3.14 -18.03
CA SER A 225 -14.13 2.70 -19.36
C SER A 225 -14.43 1.19 -19.46
N GLU A 226 -13.89 0.36 -18.57
CA GLU A 226 -14.03 -1.11 -18.67
C GLU A 226 -15.01 -1.67 -17.64
N LEU A 227 -14.71 -1.49 -16.35
CA LEU A 227 -15.51 -2.08 -15.26
C LEU A 227 -15.90 -1.06 -14.18
N VAL A 228 -15.71 0.25 -14.43
CA VAL A 228 -16.04 1.40 -13.56
C VAL A 228 -15.23 1.46 -12.25
N ALA A 229 -15.08 0.34 -11.54
CA ALA A 229 -14.26 0.19 -10.32
C ALA A 229 -13.90 -1.28 -10.04
N GLY A 230 -13.94 -2.16 -11.05
CA GLY A 230 -13.53 -3.56 -10.95
C GLY A 230 -14.22 -4.33 -9.82
N PHE A 231 -13.42 -4.79 -8.85
CA PHE A 231 -13.88 -5.56 -7.69
C PHE A 231 -14.49 -4.70 -6.58
N MET A 232 -14.31 -3.37 -6.63
CA MET A 232 -14.80 -2.43 -5.60
C MET A 232 -16.23 -1.93 -5.86
N VAL A 233 -16.84 -2.26 -7.01
CA VAL A 233 -18.12 -1.68 -7.49
C VAL A 233 -19.27 -1.80 -6.49
N GLU A 234 -19.38 -2.93 -5.81
CA GLU A 234 -20.48 -3.21 -4.87
C GLU A 234 -20.17 -2.73 -3.44
N TYR A 235 -18.96 -2.23 -3.18
CA TYR A 235 -18.55 -1.73 -1.88
C TYR A 235 -18.99 -0.28 -1.69
N SER A 236 -19.56 -0.01 -0.52
CA SER A 236 -20.03 1.31 -0.15
C SER A 236 -19.30 1.81 1.10
N SER A 237 -19.22 3.12 1.26
CA SER A 237 -18.80 3.77 2.50
C SER A 237 -17.42 3.31 3.02
N THR A 238 -17.34 2.84 4.27
CA THR A 238 -16.09 2.44 4.95
C THR A 238 -15.40 1.25 4.28
N PRO A 239 -16.08 0.14 3.91
CA PRO A 239 -15.44 -0.94 3.13
C PRO A 239 -14.75 -0.47 1.85
N TYR A 240 -15.36 0.46 1.11
CA TYR A 240 -14.74 1.04 -0.09
C TYR A 240 -13.49 1.87 0.27
N LEU A 241 -13.58 2.68 1.33
CA LEU A 241 -12.44 3.45 1.82
C LEU A 241 -11.27 2.55 2.23
N LEU A 242 -11.53 1.39 2.82
CA LEU A 242 -10.48 0.45 3.23
C LEU A 242 -9.74 -0.16 2.04
N PHE A 243 -10.42 -0.48 0.95
CA PHE A 243 -9.74 -0.90 -0.28
C PHE A 243 -8.88 0.22 -0.86
N MET A 244 -9.45 1.42 -1.01
CA MET A 244 -8.74 2.61 -1.50
C MET A 244 -7.59 3.08 -0.59
N ALA A 245 -7.59 2.66 0.67
CA ALA A 245 -6.52 2.97 1.62
C ALA A 245 -5.49 1.83 1.75
N GLY A 246 -5.84 0.62 1.32
CA GLY A 246 -4.92 -0.50 1.22
C GLY A 246 -4.07 -0.45 -0.05
N GLU A 247 -4.69 -0.03 -1.16
CA GLU A 247 -4.02 0.31 -2.42
C GLU A 247 -3.08 1.51 -2.28
#